data_AF-A0A1H2V812-F1
#
_entry.id   AF-A0A1H2V812-F1
#
_cell.length_a   1.000
_cell.length_b   1.000
_cell.length_c   1.000
_cell.angle_alpha   90.00
_cell.angle_beta   90.00
_cell.angle_gamma   90.00
#
_symmetry.space_group_name_H-M   'P 1'
#
loop_
_entity.id
_entity.type
_entity.pdbx_description
1 polymer ?
#
loop_
_entity_poly.entity_id
_entity_poly.type
_entity_poly.pdbx_seq_one_letter_code
_entity_poly.pdbx_strand_id
1 'polypeptide(L)'
;MIDFLLIAVICFSIIVVWFMRRKQAAAKRPVKPRKPPKPREGARARPTEKHILIDGSNLMYWNGASPSIQPVQEAVCLLLAQGMTPGVMFDANAGYRVAAGYKDDADFAYMLGLPADQVLVANKNVPADQDLLKAAREFGARIVTNDLFRDWADEFPEVRERGRLVHGGYHKGKLWLDFDGSRARVDGARHPGLKKG
;
A
#
# COMPACT_ATOMS: atom_id res chain seq x y z
N MET A 1 -6.85 -23.25 -25.51
CA MET A 1 -7.48 -22.07 -26.12
C MET A 1 -8.57 -21.49 -25.20
N ILE A 2 -8.35 -21.46 -23.88
CA ILE A 2 -9.37 -21.02 -22.90
C ILE A 2 -8.76 -19.96 -21.96
N ASP A 3 -7.82 -19.13 -22.46
CA ASP A 3 -6.89 -18.44 -21.55
C ASP A 3 -6.81 -16.92 -21.71
N PHE A 4 -7.42 -16.33 -22.74
CA PHE A 4 -7.49 -14.85 -22.87
C PHE A 4 -8.88 -14.27 -22.56
N LEU A 5 -9.95 -15.07 -22.75
CA LEU A 5 -11.31 -14.63 -22.48
C LEU A 5 -11.65 -14.71 -20.98
N LEU A 6 -11.09 -15.66 -20.24
CA LEU A 6 -11.32 -15.82 -18.80
C LEU A 6 -10.62 -14.74 -17.96
N ILE A 7 -9.40 -14.35 -18.37
CA ILE A 7 -8.63 -13.27 -17.72
C ILE A 7 -9.30 -11.92 -17.94
N ALA A 8 -9.82 -11.64 -19.15
CA ALA A 8 -10.55 -10.41 -19.44
C ALA A 8 -11.87 -10.29 -18.66
N VAL A 9 -12.58 -11.41 -18.43
CA VAL A 9 -13.83 -11.43 -17.65
C VAL A 9 -13.57 -11.28 -16.14
N ILE A 10 -12.44 -11.77 -15.62
CA ILE A 10 -12.03 -11.59 -14.21
C ILE A 10 -11.49 -10.18 -13.95
N CYS A 11 -10.73 -9.60 -14.88
CA CYS A 11 -10.29 -8.19 -14.78
C CYS A 11 -11.48 -7.22 -14.89
N PHE A 12 -12.46 -7.52 -15.76
CA PHE A 12 -13.68 -6.73 -15.87
C PHE A 12 -14.56 -6.87 -14.61
N SER A 13 -14.62 -8.05 -13.99
CA SER A 13 -15.42 -8.24 -12.77
C SER A 13 -14.82 -7.55 -11.54
N ILE A 14 -13.49 -7.43 -11.42
CA ILE A 14 -12.85 -6.66 -10.33
C ILE A 14 -13.08 -5.16 -10.49
N ILE A 15 -12.94 -4.63 -11.72
CA ILE A 15 -13.21 -3.21 -12.03
C ILE A 15 -14.71 -2.89 -11.87
N VAL A 16 -15.60 -3.79 -12.29
CA VAL A 16 -17.06 -3.62 -12.12
C VAL A 16 -17.48 -3.76 -10.66
N VAL A 17 -16.87 -4.65 -9.85
CA VAL A 17 -17.16 -4.75 -8.40
C VAL A 17 -16.67 -3.51 -7.65
N TRP A 18 -15.49 -2.98 -8.01
CA TRP A 18 -14.99 -1.70 -7.50
C TRP A 18 -15.94 -0.53 -7.88
N PHE A 19 -16.44 -0.51 -9.12
CA PHE A 19 -17.37 0.52 -9.60
C PHE A 19 -18.81 0.36 -9.05
N MET A 20 -19.29 -0.85 -8.82
CA MET A 20 -20.63 -1.14 -8.29
C MET A 20 -20.74 -0.93 -6.78
N ARG A 21 -19.68 -1.16 -6.00
CA ARG A 21 -19.62 -0.77 -4.58
C ARG A 21 -19.68 0.75 -4.38
N ARG A 22 -19.26 1.53 -5.39
CA ARG A 22 -19.41 3.00 -5.44
C ARG A 22 -20.86 3.48 -5.53
N LYS A 23 -21.82 2.65 -5.96
CA LYS A 23 -23.26 3.04 -6.07
C LYS A 23 -24.11 2.74 -4.84
N GLN A 24 -23.65 1.90 -3.89
CA GLN A 24 -24.45 1.56 -2.70
C GLN A 24 -24.13 2.40 -1.46
N ALA A 25 -23.07 3.22 -1.49
CA ALA A 25 -22.82 4.24 -0.46
C ALA A 25 -23.56 5.58 -0.74
N ALA A 26 -24.62 5.55 -1.56
CA ALA A 26 -25.47 6.70 -1.84
C ALA A 26 -26.83 6.58 -1.12
N ALA A 27 -26.79 6.40 0.19
CA ALA A 27 -27.96 6.56 1.04
C ALA A 27 -27.55 7.18 2.38
N LYS A 28 -27.20 8.47 2.37
CA LYS A 28 -27.62 9.49 3.37
C LYS A 28 -27.06 10.89 3.02
N ARG A 29 -28.02 11.77 2.66
CA ARG A 29 -28.03 13.25 2.52
C ARG A 29 -27.48 13.89 1.22
N PRO A 30 -28.24 14.83 0.60
CA PRO A 30 -27.97 15.34 -0.73
C PRO A 30 -26.97 16.52 -0.69
N VAL A 31 -25.82 16.35 -1.33
CA VAL A 31 -25.00 17.48 -1.79
C VAL A 31 -25.41 17.80 -3.23
N LYS A 32 -25.81 19.06 -3.46
CA LYS A 32 -26.26 19.57 -4.77
C LYS A 32 -25.14 19.36 -5.81
N PRO A 33 -25.40 18.71 -6.97
CA PRO A 33 -24.34 18.39 -7.92
C PRO A 33 -23.81 19.67 -8.58
N ARG A 34 -22.53 19.99 -8.35
CA ARG A 34 -21.79 20.94 -9.18
C ARG A 34 -21.45 20.26 -10.51
N LYS A 35 -21.73 20.94 -11.63
CA LYS A 35 -21.39 20.44 -12.98
C LYS A 35 -19.88 20.16 -13.07
N PRO A 36 -19.46 19.02 -13.62
CA PRO A 36 -18.04 18.72 -13.80
C PRO A 36 -17.41 19.71 -14.78
N PRO A 37 -16.20 20.23 -14.52
CA PRO A 37 -15.49 21.06 -15.48
C PRO A 37 -15.16 20.24 -16.73
N LYS A 38 -15.43 20.80 -17.92
CA LYS A 38 -15.09 20.19 -19.20
C LYS A 38 -13.59 19.87 -19.27
N PRO A 39 -13.18 18.67 -19.76
CA PRO A 39 -11.78 18.37 -20.02
C PRO A 39 -11.17 19.42 -20.96
N ARG A 40 -10.08 20.07 -20.54
CA ARG A 40 -9.31 20.95 -21.42
C ARG A 40 -8.46 20.08 -22.34
N GLU A 41 -8.90 19.98 -23.59
CA GLU A 41 -8.18 19.36 -24.68
C GLU A 41 -6.83 20.08 -24.87
N GLY A 42 -5.71 19.37 -24.72
CA GLY A 42 -4.37 19.89 -25.00
C GLY A 42 -3.33 19.88 -23.86
N ALA A 43 -3.64 19.36 -22.67
CA ALA A 43 -2.59 19.14 -21.66
C ALA A 43 -1.86 17.82 -21.93
N ARG A 44 -0.65 17.89 -22.51
CA ARG A 44 0.32 16.79 -22.49
C ARG A 44 0.41 16.23 -21.07
N ALA A 45 0.21 14.92 -20.91
CA ALA A 45 0.30 14.24 -19.63
C ALA A 45 1.67 14.54 -18.99
N ARG A 46 1.65 15.34 -17.93
CA ARG A 46 2.81 15.50 -17.04
C ARG A 46 3.01 14.16 -16.32
N PRO A 47 4.25 13.76 -15.96
CA PRO A 47 4.50 12.54 -15.21
C PRO A 47 3.56 12.49 -14.01
N THR A 48 2.66 11.51 -14.01
CA THR A 48 1.49 11.47 -13.14
C THR A 48 1.90 11.01 -11.74
N GLU A 49 1.91 11.99 -10.84
CA GLU A 49 1.40 11.92 -9.47
C GLU A 49 2.15 11.12 -8.40
N LYS A 50 2.27 11.76 -7.23
CA LYS A 50 3.09 11.41 -6.06
C LYS A 50 2.54 10.22 -5.26
N HIS A 51 1.99 9.21 -5.94
CA HIS A 51 1.37 8.05 -5.30
C HIS A 51 2.44 7.11 -4.75
N ILE A 52 2.22 6.63 -3.53
CA ILE A 52 3.10 5.68 -2.86
C ILE A 52 2.24 4.70 -2.08
N LEU A 53 2.55 3.42 -2.18
CA LEU A 53 1.85 2.38 -1.46
C LEU A 53 2.60 2.02 -0.18
N ILE A 54 1.85 1.66 0.86
CA ILE A 54 2.36 1.22 2.14
C ILE A 54 1.87 -0.21 2.37
N ASP A 55 2.80 -1.10 2.65
CA ASP A 55 2.50 -2.43 3.19
C ASP A 55 2.23 -2.31 4.70
N GLY A 56 0.96 -2.09 5.04
CA GLY A 56 0.53 -1.84 6.41
C GLY A 56 0.81 -3.03 7.32
N SER A 57 0.65 -4.26 6.81
CA SER A 57 0.92 -5.49 7.55
C SER A 57 2.40 -5.65 7.90
N ASN A 58 3.30 -5.28 6.99
CA ASN A 58 4.74 -5.26 7.27
C ASN A 58 5.11 -4.16 8.26
N LEU A 59 4.60 -2.93 8.04
CA LEU A 59 4.98 -1.77 8.84
C LEU A 59 4.52 -1.86 10.29
N MET A 60 3.42 -2.56 10.56
CA MET A 60 2.92 -2.76 11.93
C MET A 60 3.97 -3.33 12.90
N TYR A 61 5.00 -4.00 12.38
CA TYR A 61 6.09 -4.62 13.16
C TYR A 61 7.34 -3.76 13.31
N TRP A 62 7.37 -2.52 12.79
CA TRP A 62 8.63 -1.76 12.73
C TRP A 62 9.06 -1.14 14.07
N ASN A 63 8.16 -0.96 15.03
CA ASN A 63 8.44 -0.34 16.33
C ASN A 63 8.39 -1.32 17.52
N GLY A 64 8.92 -2.53 17.34
CA GLY A 64 9.04 -3.53 18.40
C GLY A 64 8.60 -4.93 17.97
N ALA A 65 8.54 -5.85 18.94
CA ALA A 65 8.19 -7.24 18.67
C ALA A 65 6.68 -7.44 18.43
N SER A 66 5.85 -6.56 18.99
CA SER A 66 4.39 -6.65 18.87
C SER A 66 3.88 -5.76 17.74
N PRO A 67 2.91 -6.25 16.93
CA PRO A 67 2.28 -5.43 15.92
C PRO A 67 1.54 -4.24 16.55
N SER A 68 1.69 -3.06 15.97
CA SER A 68 0.98 -1.84 16.38
C SER A 68 0.64 -1.01 15.15
N ILE A 69 -0.43 -0.21 15.21
CA ILE A 69 -0.81 0.67 14.08
C ILE A 69 0.10 1.91 13.96
N GLN A 70 0.82 2.23 15.04
CA GLN A 70 1.61 3.47 15.18
C GLN A 70 2.64 3.66 14.05
N PRO A 71 3.45 2.66 13.63
CA PRO A 71 4.40 2.86 12.54
C PRO A 71 3.73 3.21 11.21
N VAL A 72 2.55 2.65 10.96
CA VAL A 72 1.77 2.94 9.75
C VAL A 72 1.26 4.39 9.80
N GLN A 73 0.77 4.84 10.96
CA GLN A 73 0.37 6.24 11.16
C GLN A 73 1.55 7.20 10.95
N GLU A 74 2.72 6.89 11.52
CA GLU A 74 3.92 7.72 11.38
C GLU A 74 4.40 7.78 9.93
N ALA A 75 4.37 6.66 9.21
CA ALA A 75 4.69 6.62 7.78
C ALA A 75 3.69 7.45 6.95
N VAL A 76 2.39 7.31 7.19
CA VAL A 76 1.34 8.12 6.54
C VAL A 76 1.59 9.61 6.77
N CYS A 77 1.80 10.03 8.03
CA CYS A 77 2.07 11.42 8.36
C CYS A 77 3.33 11.95 7.65
N LEU A 78 4.42 11.17 7.63
CA LEU A 78 5.66 11.55 6.96
C LEU A 78 5.45 11.74 5.46
N LEU A 79 4.75 10.81 4.80
CA LEU A 79 4.51 10.85 3.36
C LEU A 79 3.59 12.01 2.96
N LEU A 80 2.52 12.25 3.73
CA LEU A 80 1.64 13.41 3.54
C LEU A 80 2.40 14.73 3.72
N ALA A 81 3.29 14.82 4.72
CA ALA A 81 4.13 16.00 4.93
C ALA A 81 5.12 16.25 3.79
N GLN A 82 5.56 15.20 3.10
CA GLN A 82 6.35 15.30 1.85
C GLN A 82 5.49 15.60 0.62
N GLY A 83 4.18 15.78 0.82
CA GLY A 83 3.20 16.09 -0.21
C GLY A 83 2.87 14.91 -1.12
N MET A 84 3.17 13.68 -0.70
CA MET A 84 2.80 12.44 -1.40
C MET A 84 1.37 12.02 -1.09
N THR A 85 0.84 11.11 -1.90
CA THR A 85 -0.49 10.51 -1.72
C THR A 85 -0.31 9.04 -1.31
N PRO A 86 -0.42 8.71 -0.02
CA PRO A 86 -0.29 7.33 0.45
C PRO A 86 -1.55 6.52 0.15
N GLY A 87 -1.36 5.28 -0.31
CA GLY A 87 -2.36 4.21 -0.23
C GLY A 87 -1.84 3.09 0.66
N VAL A 88 -2.68 2.52 1.52
CA VAL A 88 -2.27 1.50 2.49
C VAL A 88 -3.00 0.20 2.24
N MET A 89 -2.25 -0.90 2.12
CA MET A 89 -2.82 -2.24 2.03
C MET A 89 -2.47 -3.04 3.27
N PHE A 90 -3.45 -3.78 3.79
CA PHE A 90 -3.29 -4.71 4.90
C PHE A 90 -3.68 -6.12 4.45
N ASP A 91 -3.05 -7.13 5.03
CA ASP A 91 -3.54 -8.50 4.95
C ASP A 91 -4.85 -8.67 5.74
N ALA A 92 -5.60 -9.73 5.43
CA ALA A 92 -6.89 -10.02 6.05
C ALA A 92 -6.86 -10.27 7.57
N ASN A 93 -5.68 -10.52 8.14
CA ASN A 93 -5.44 -10.81 9.55
C ASN A 93 -4.90 -9.60 10.32
N ALA A 94 -4.55 -8.50 9.66
CA ALA A 94 -3.96 -7.32 10.29
C ALA A 94 -4.81 -6.80 11.45
N GLY A 95 -6.14 -6.78 11.28
CA GLY A 95 -7.07 -6.32 12.34
C GLY A 95 -6.90 -7.07 13.66
N TYR A 96 -6.78 -8.40 13.60
CA TYR A 96 -6.58 -9.25 14.78
C TYR A 96 -5.21 -9.08 15.42
N ARG A 97 -4.24 -8.52 14.69
CA ARG A 97 -2.88 -8.28 15.18
C ARG A 97 -2.80 -6.97 15.97
N VAL A 98 -3.52 -5.91 15.56
CA VAL A 98 -3.45 -4.58 16.23
C VAL A 98 -4.61 -4.29 17.17
N ALA A 99 -5.70 -5.05 17.08
CA ALA A 99 -6.89 -4.86 17.91
C ALA A 99 -7.48 -6.21 18.32
N ALA A 100 -8.32 -6.20 19.35
CA ALA A 100 -9.02 -7.40 19.84
C ALA A 100 -10.20 -7.80 18.94
N GLY A 101 -10.00 -7.89 17.62
CA GLY A 101 -11.05 -8.28 16.67
C GLY A 101 -10.73 -8.00 15.21
N TYR A 102 -11.68 -8.38 14.35
CA TYR A 102 -11.63 -8.07 12.92
C TYR A 102 -11.68 -6.55 12.71
N LYS A 103 -10.95 -6.09 11.69
CA LYS A 103 -10.95 -4.70 11.23
C LYS A 103 -11.03 -4.67 9.72
N ASP A 104 -11.94 -3.86 9.19
CA ASP A 104 -12.12 -3.65 7.76
C ASP A 104 -11.41 -2.37 7.26
N ASP A 105 -11.56 -2.08 5.97
CA ASP A 105 -10.98 -0.91 5.31
C ASP A 105 -11.35 0.40 6.03
N ALA A 106 -12.61 0.52 6.48
CA ALA A 106 -13.12 1.73 7.11
C ALA A 106 -12.56 1.92 8.52
N ASP A 107 -12.43 0.83 9.27
CA ASP A 107 -11.75 0.82 10.57
C ASP A 107 -10.30 1.31 10.46
N PHE A 108 -9.53 0.75 9.52
CA PHE A 108 -8.13 1.14 9.33
C PHE A 108 -8.00 2.55 8.78
N ALA A 109 -8.86 2.96 7.85
CA ALA A 109 -8.91 4.34 7.35
C ALA A 109 -9.12 5.35 8.49
N TYR A 110 -10.05 5.04 9.41
CA TYR A 110 -10.27 5.86 10.59
C TYR A 110 -9.02 5.93 11.48
N MET A 111 -8.37 4.79 11.76
CA MET A 111 -7.15 4.76 12.57
C MET A 111 -5.99 5.54 11.92
N LEU A 112 -5.89 5.52 10.60
CA LEU A 112 -4.82 6.17 9.84
C LEU A 112 -5.11 7.65 9.52
N GLY A 113 -6.34 8.12 9.74
CA GLY A 113 -6.76 9.45 9.32
C GLY A 113 -6.77 9.62 7.79
N LEU A 114 -6.97 8.52 7.06
CA LEU A 114 -7.02 8.51 5.59
C LEU A 114 -8.46 8.39 5.08
N PRO A 115 -8.74 8.87 3.86
CA PRO A 115 -9.94 8.49 3.12
C PRO A 115 -10.06 6.97 2.99
N ALA A 116 -11.28 6.44 3.10
CA ALA A 116 -11.52 4.99 3.00
C ALA A 116 -11.14 4.40 1.63
N ASP A 117 -11.09 5.21 0.56
CA ASP A 117 -10.64 4.77 -0.76
C ASP A 117 -9.10 4.72 -0.90
N GLN A 118 -8.36 5.10 0.14
CA GLN A 118 -6.89 4.98 0.22
C GLN A 118 -6.44 3.82 1.12
N VAL A 119 -7.37 3.05 1.69
CA VAL A 119 -7.05 1.91 2.56
C VAL A 119 -7.79 0.68 2.07
N LEU A 120 -7.06 -0.45 1.98
CA LEU A 120 -7.62 -1.71 1.53
C LEU A 120 -7.12 -2.86 2.42
N VAL A 121 -8.05 -3.64 2.96
CA VAL A 121 -7.78 -4.92 3.62
C VAL A 121 -8.05 -6.01 2.60
N ALA A 122 -7.04 -6.83 2.33
CA ALA A 122 -7.15 -7.93 1.39
C ALA A 122 -8.25 -8.92 1.81
N ASN A 123 -8.87 -9.57 0.83
CA ASN A 123 -9.83 -10.63 1.10
C ASN A 123 -9.13 -11.81 1.78
N LYS A 124 -9.84 -12.50 2.69
CA LYS A 124 -9.35 -13.76 3.26
C LYS A 124 -9.06 -14.76 2.14
N ASN A 125 -7.93 -15.45 2.25
CA ASN A 125 -7.43 -16.46 1.31
C ASN A 125 -6.84 -15.93 -0.02
N VAL A 126 -6.70 -14.61 -0.18
CA VAL A 126 -5.94 -14.01 -1.29
C VAL A 126 -4.61 -13.49 -0.73
N PRO A 127 -3.46 -13.81 -1.33
CA PRO A 127 -2.18 -13.22 -0.94
C PRO A 127 -2.20 -11.71 -1.18
N ALA A 128 -2.12 -10.92 -0.09
CA ALA A 128 -2.13 -9.47 -0.15
C ALA A 128 -0.97 -8.91 -0.99
N ASP A 129 0.20 -9.58 -0.93
CA ASP A 129 1.40 -9.20 -1.68
C ASP A 129 1.13 -9.10 -3.18
N GLN A 130 0.37 -10.04 -3.76
CA GLN A 130 0.13 -10.03 -5.20
C GLN A 130 -0.74 -8.83 -5.61
N ASP A 131 -1.76 -8.49 -4.81
CA ASP A 131 -2.61 -7.33 -5.08
C ASP A 131 -1.87 -6.02 -4.86
N LEU A 132 -1.01 -5.94 -3.84
CA LEU A 132 -0.13 -4.80 -3.58
C LEU A 132 0.83 -4.57 -4.75
N LEU A 133 1.50 -5.62 -5.22
CA LEU A 133 2.45 -5.56 -6.32
C LEU A 133 1.78 -5.21 -7.66
N LYS A 134 0.59 -5.76 -7.93
CA LYS A 134 -0.23 -5.36 -9.10
C LYS A 134 -0.59 -3.89 -9.05
N ALA A 135 -1.07 -3.39 -7.91
CA ALA A 135 -1.39 -1.97 -7.75
C ALA A 135 -0.14 -1.09 -7.94
N ALA A 136 1.00 -1.48 -7.35
CA ALA A 136 2.25 -0.73 -7.50
C ALA A 136 2.72 -0.65 -8.97
N ARG A 137 2.52 -1.73 -9.73
CA ARG A 137 2.78 -1.76 -11.17
C ARG A 137 1.81 -0.85 -11.92
N GLU A 138 0.51 -1.00 -11.70
CA GLU A 138 -0.54 -0.25 -12.40
C GLU A 138 -0.39 1.27 -12.22
N PHE A 139 -0.09 1.72 -11.00
CA PHE A 139 0.07 3.14 -10.68
C PHE A 139 1.50 3.66 -10.84
N GLY A 140 2.46 2.82 -11.21
CA GLY A 140 3.88 3.18 -11.20
C GLY A 140 4.39 3.62 -9.82
N ALA A 141 3.74 3.15 -8.76
CA ALA A 141 4.00 3.58 -7.38
C ALA A 141 5.20 2.85 -6.77
N ARG A 142 5.85 3.53 -5.83
CA ARG A 142 6.82 2.91 -4.92
C ARG A 142 6.09 2.24 -3.76
N ILE A 143 6.72 1.27 -3.11
CA ILE A 143 6.14 0.53 -1.98
C ILE A 143 7.00 0.75 -0.74
N VAL A 144 6.42 1.24 0.34
CA VAL A 144 7.06 1.28 1.66
C VAL A 144 6.89 -0.09 2.31
N THR A 145 7.99 -0.82 2.45
CA THR A 145 8.05 -2.15 3.06
C THR A 145 9.51 -2.55 3.31
N ASN A 146 9.73 -3.48 4.25
CA ASN A 146 11.00 -4.17 4.43
C ASN A 146 10.99 -5.60 3.84
N ASP A 147 9.85 -6.05 3.28
CA ASP A 147 9.82 -7.27 2.49
C ASP A 147 10.52 -7.05 1.14
N LEU A 148 11.19 -8.09 0.65
CA LEU A 148 11.85 -8.11 -0.65
C LEU A 148 11.02 -8.82 -1.72
N PHE A 149 9.89 -9.41 -1.34
CA PHE A 149 8.95 -10.13 -2.21
C PHE A 149 9.65 -11.15 -3.11
N ARG A 150 10.59 -11.92 -2.55
CA ARG A 150 11.48 -12.81 -3.34
C ARG A 150 10.69 -13.82 -4.15
N ASP A 151 9.63 -14.38 -3.56
CA ASP A 151 8.78 -15.39 -4.19
C ASP A 151 7.97 -14.82 -5.37
N TRP A 152 7.76 -13.50 -5.39
CA TRP A 152 7.03 -12.79 -6.42
C TRP A 152 7.92 -12.15 -7.48
N ALA A 153 9.23 -12.17 -7.30
CA ALA A 153 10.15 -11.37 -8.12
C ALA A 153 10.26 -11.85 -9.57
N ASP A 154 9.81 -13.07 -9.89
CA ASP A 154 9.75 -13.57 -11.28
C ASP A 154 8.50 -13.04 -12.01
N GLU A 155 7.37 -12.89 -11.31
CA GLU A 155 6.15 -12.26 -11.84
C GLU A 155 6.23 -10.72 -11.78
N PHE A 156 6.96 -10.19 -10.79
CA PHE A 156 7.14 -8.76 -10.51
C PHE A 156 8.63 -8.39 -10.44
N PRO A 157 9.38 -8.44 -11.56
CA PRO A 157 10.81 -8.12 -11.58
C PRO A 157 11.11 -6.70 -11.10
N GLU A 158 10.14 -5.79 -11.14
CA GLU A 158 10.28 -4.40 -10.71
C GLU A 158 10.62 -4.27 -9.22
N VAL A 159 10.32 -5.27 -8.38
CA VAL A 159 10.73 -5.26 -6.97
C VAL A 159 12.25 -5.23 -6.79
N ARG A 160 13.00 -5.63 -7.83
CA ARG A 160 14.48 -5.57 -7.87
C ARG A 160 14.99 -4.20 -8.36
N GLU A 161 14.13 -3.33 -8.86
CA GLU A 161 14.51 -2.00 -9.32
C GLU A 161 14.85 -1.09 -8.14
N ARG A 162 15.92 -0.30 -8.30
CA ARG A 162 16.35 0.64 -7.28
C ARG A 162 15.26 1.68 -7.02
N GLY A 163 14.84 1.80 -5.77
CA GLY A 163 13.84 2.78 -5.35
C GLY A 163 12.39 2.34 -5.58
N ARG A 164 12.14 1.15 -6.14
CA ARG A 164 10.78 0.57 -6.16
C ARG A 164 10.32 0.27 -4.74
N LEU A 165 11.17 -0.41 -3.97
CA LEU A 165 10.96 -0.67 -2.56
C LEU A 165 11.64 0.42 -1.73
N VAL A 166 10.86 1.07 -0.88
CA VAL A 166 11.29 2.10 0.07
C VAL A 166 11.39 1.44 1.43
N HIS A 167 12.61 1.09 1.79
CA HIS A 167 12.92 0.49 3.08
C HIS A 167 12.96 1.55 4.18
N GLY A 168 12.91 1.10 5.43
CA GLY A 168 12.95 2.01 6.56
C GLY A 168 13.05 1.30 7.89
N GLY A 169 12.79 2.07 8.94
CA GLY A 169 12.75 1.55 10.29
C GLY A 169 12.76 2.69 11.29
N TYR A 170 13.25 2.40 12.50
CA TYR A 170 13.34 3.36 13.59
C TYR A 170 14.78 3.67 13.93
N HIS A 171 15.05 4.95 14.18
CA HIS A 171 16.30 5.40 14.76
C HIS A 171 16.01 6.42 15.86
N LYS A 172 16.46 6.16 17.10
CA LYS A 172 16.20 7.01 18.27
C LYS A 172 14.72 7.38 18.43
N GLY A 173 13.84 6.38 18.24
CA GLY A 173 12.39 6.55 18.37
C GLY A 173 11.72 7.34 17.24
N LYS A 174 12.42 7.62 16.14
CA LYS A 174 11.85 8.28 14.95
C LYS A 174 11.88 7.35 13.75
N LEU A 175 10.74 7.27 13.05
CA LEU A 175 10.63 6.58 11.77
C LEU A 175 11.48 7.29 10.70
N TRP A 176 12.19 6.49 9.89
CA TRP A 176 12.93 6.96 8.72
C TRP A 176 12.63 6.06 7.51
N LEU A 177 12.68 6.65 6.32
CA LEU A 177 12.46 5.98 5.03
C LEU A 177 13.63 6.29 4.08
N ASP A 178 14.11 5.28 3.35
CA ASP A 178 15.18 5.38 2.35
C ASP A 178 14.58 5.34 0.94
N PHE A 179 14.25 6.51 0.43
CA PHE A 179 13.69 6.68 -0.91
C PHE A 179 14.70 6.43 -2.05
N ASP A 180 16.00 6.47 -1.75
CA ASP A 180 17.06 6.38 -2.74
C ASP A 180 17.66 4.98 -2.86
N GLY A 181 17.17 4.02 -2.05
CA GLY A 181 17.70 2.65 -1.95
C GLY A 181 19.18 2.61 -1.55
N SER A 182 19.63 3.64 -0.85
CA SER A 182 21.05 3.90 -0.53
C SER A 182 21.52 3.19 0.75
N ARG A 183 20.61 2.94 1.70
CA ARG A 183 20.89 2.33 3.02
C ARG A 183 20.54 0.86 3.11
N ALA A 184 19.56 0.38 2.34
CA ALA A 184 19.17 -1.04 2.34
C ALA A 184 20.32 -2.00 2.00
N ARG A 185 21.34 -1.55 1.25
CA ARG A 185 22.55 -2.35 0.98
C ARG A 185 23.60 -2.36 2.10
N VAL A 186 23.59 -1.36 3.00
CA VAL A 186 24.58 -1.26 4.08
C VAL A 186 24.26 -2.25 5.19
N ASP A 187 22.98 -2.43 5.51
CA ASP A 187 22.54 -3.31 6.60
C ASP A 187 22.41 -4.79 6.18
N GLY A 188 22.19 -5.06 4.89
CA GLY A 188 22.24 -6.42 4.33
C GLY A 188 23.63 -7.08 4.39
N ALA A 189 24.69 -6.32 4.67
CA ALA A 189 26.05 -6.82 4.85
C ALA A 189 26.45 -7.03 6.33
N ARG A 190 25.55 -6.78 7.29
CA ARG A 190 25.89 -6.85 8.72
C ARG A 190 24.94 -7.75 9.53
N HIS A 191 25.10 -9.06 9.33
CA HIS A 191 24.93 -10.01 10.44
C HIS A 191 25.80 -11.28 10.30
N PRO A 192 27.08 -11.25 10.73
CA PRO A 192 27.75 -12.44 11.20
C PRO A 192 27.78 -12.43 12.74
N GLY A 193 27.11 -13.41 13.34
CA GLY A 193 27.52 -14.02 14.59
C GLY A 193 27.32 -13.22 15.88
N LEU A 194 26.20 -13.47 16.55
CA LEU A 194 26.18 -13.45 18.01
C LEU A 194 26.95 -14.69 18.51
N LYS A 195 28.28 -14.60 18.62
CA LYS A 195 29.02 -15.47 19.55
C LYS A 195 28.91 -14.82 20.93
N LYS A 196 28.05 -15.38 21.79
CA LYS A 196 28.18 -15.22 23.23
C LYS A 196 29.12 -16.32 23.73
N GLY A 197 30.12 -15.91 24.52
CA GLY A 197 31.09 -16.80 25.15
C GLY A 197 30.52 -17.56 26.33
#